data_AF-A0A1E5WEE3-F1
#
_entry.id   AF-A0A1E5WEE3-F1
#
_cell.length_a   1.000
_cell.length_b   1.000
_cell.length_c   1.000
_cell.angle_alpha   90.00
_cell.angle_beta   90.00
_cell.angle_gamma   90.00
#
_symmetry.space_group_name_H-M   'P 1'
#
loop_
_entity.id
_entity.type
_entity.pdbx_description
1 polymer ?
#
loop_
_entity_poly.entity_id
_entity_poly.type
_entity_poly.pdbx_seq_one_letter_code
_entity_poly.pdbx_strand_id
1 'polypeptide(L)'
;MAATPSSTDELCSDQLEVHRTRLDSLDYWDTGDEDDDCGPRPSELYGTFTWTIYNFSQIDDKELRSNSFDVGGYKWCMLIYPQGVDNASVNLSLFLCVANHDELLPGWSHFAQFTLCIVNNDTTKSKYSDTLHRFWKKEYDWGWKKFVELSKLPDGFLVDDVLTIRAQVQVIWERVDRPFRCLDEPYRRELSKVYLTNAEAIVRRFVDERRRAISKSINDERIWSRLRAFWLRTDPSARMQLTRENTGTILRVMVKHFFVEKEVPSTLLMDSLYAGLKVMKQVCKNSEETVNIQWPGEDDSWSTPMVIIDKDNDMFVLADDPILLLERVALLDSGPHQRTGDCKSSENFSKV
;
A
#
# COMPACT_ATOMS: atom_id res chain seq x y z
N MET A 1 44.66 5.60 41.25
CA MET A 1 43.88 4.98 40.16
C MET A 1 42.46 5.50 40.27
N ALA A 2 42.14 6.51 39.49
CA ALA A 2 40.79 7.06 39.37
C ALA A 2 40.46 7.00 37.87
N ALA A 3 39.35 6.35 37.52
CA ALA A 3 38.84 6.26 36.16
C ALA A 3 37.49 6.98 36.11
N THR A 4 37.41 7.99 35.25
CA THR A 4 36.19 8.66 34.80
C THR A 4 35.37 7.75 33.87
N PRO A 5 34.03 7.74 33.93
CA PRO A 5 33.22 7.19 32.85
C PRO A 5 32.98 8.24 31.74
N SER A 6 33.15 7.77 30.51
CA SER A 6 33.02 8.49 29.25
C SER A 6 31.56 8.69 28.84
N SER A 7 31.27 9.87 28.27
CA SER A 7 30.05 10.22 27.56
C SER A 7 29.93 9.44 26.25
N THR A 8 29.03 8.47 26.16
CA THR A 8 28.66 7.86 24.86
C THR A 8 27.17 7.51 24.69
N ASP A 9 26.30 7.78 25.67
CA ASP A 9 24.91 7.27 25.60
C ASP A 9 23.84 8.28 25.13
N GLU A 10 24.20 9.51 24.74
CA GLU A 10 23.22 10.51 24.23
C GLU A 10 23.16 10.66 22.70
N LEU A 11 24.02 9.99 21.93
CA LEU A 11 24.09 10.18 20.46
C LEU A 11 23.25 9.18 19.63
N CYS A 12 22.58 8.21 20.25
CA CYS A 12 21.86 7.15 19.55
C CYS A 12 20.35 7.44 19.35
N SER A 13 19.77 8.36 20.13
CA SER A 13 18.32 8.63 20.07
C SER A 13 17.97 9.67 18.99
N ASP A 14 18.84 10.67 18.78
CA ASP A 14 18.57 11.76 17.84
C ASP A 14 18.66 11.33 16.36
N GLN A 15 19.49 10.32 16.03
CA GLN A 15 19.61 9.84 14.64
C GLN A 15 18.43 8.96 14.18
N LEU A 16 17.76 8.29 15.13
CA LEU A 16 16.54 7.52 14.86
C LEU A 16 15.30 8.43 14.69
N GLU A 17 15.28 9.60 15.31
CA GLU A 17 14.22 10.60 15.11
C GLU A 17 14.36 11.36 13.78
N VAL A 18 15.59 11.66 13.35
CA VAL A 18 15.87 12.35 12.07
C VAL A 18 15.54 11.48 10.85
N HIS A 19 15.69 10.15 10.94
CA HIS A 19 15.29 9.22 9.88
C HIS A 19 13.77 9.12 9.67
N ARG A 20 12.97 9.40 10.71
CA ARG A 20 11.51 9.47 10.60
C ARG A 20 11.02 10.71 9.84
N THR A 21 11.79 11.80 9.87
CA THR A 21 11.27 13.13 9.53
C THR A 21 11.17 13.44 8.02
N ARG A 22 11.77 12.63 7.13
CA ARG A 22 11.83 12.97 5.68
C ARG A 22 11.06 12.07 4.73
N LEU A 23 10.74 10.82 5.09
CA LEU A 23 9.64 10.09 4.40
C LEU A 23 8.27 10.68 4.78
N ASP A 24 8.18 11.31 5.95
CA ASP A 24 7.06 12.13 6.41
C ASP A 24 7.06 13.55 5.81
N SER A 25 8.03 13.93 4.95
CA SER A 25 7.94 15.15 4.15
C SER A 25 6.92 14.93 3.03
N LEU A 26 5.69 15.02 3.49
CA LEU A 26 4.44 14.97 2.79
C LEU A 26 4.38 15.89 1.56
N ASP A 27 5.23 16.93 1.55
CA ASP A 27 5.33 17.96 0.53
C ASP A 27 5.75 17.44 -0.85
N TYR A 28 6.46 16.31 -0.93
CA TYR A 28 6.88 15.75 -2.23
C TYR A 28 5.74 15.05 -2.99
N TRP A 29 4.73 14.54 -2.27
CA TRP A 29 3.58 13.83 -2.85
C TRP A 29 2.61 14.73 -3.61
N ASP A 30 2.81 16.05 -3.54
CA ASP A 30 1.81 17.05 -3.89
C ASP A 30 2.26 18.05 -4.97
N THR A 31 3.29 17.71 -5.74
CA THR A 31 3.61 18.42 -6.99
C THR A 31 2.50 18.17 -8.01
N GLY A 32 1.57 19.12 -8.08
CA GLY A 32 0.40 19.17 -8.96
C GLY A 32 0.75 19.38 -10.43
N ASP A 33 1.55 18.48 -11.00
CA ASP A 33 1.82 18.50 -12.45
C ASP A 33 0.67 17.84 -13.21
N GLU A 34 0.04 18.65 -14.06
CA GLU A 34 -1.20 18.43 -14.82
C GLU A 34 -1.06 17.48 -16.03
N ASP A 35 0.08 16.83 -16.24
CA ASP A 35 0.43 16.34 -17.59
C ASP A 35 0.11 14.86 -17.93
N ASP A 36 -0.51 14.03 -17.07
CA ASP A 36 -0.80 12.62 -17.48
C ASP A 36 -1.93 11.85 -16.75
N ASP A 37 -2.81 12.51 -15.99
CA ASP A 37 -3.90 11.84 -15.27
C ASP A 37 -5.27 12.12 -15.92
N CYS A 38 -5.60 11.33 -16.96
CA CYS A 38 -6.88 11.40 -17.68
C CYS A 38 -8.11 10.95 -16.87
N GLY A 39 -8.21 11.24 -15.56
CA GLY A 39 -9.47 11.03 -14.85
C GLY A 39 -9.48 11.47 -13.40
N PRO A 40 -10.46 10.98 -12.61
CA PRO A 40 -10.86 11.61 -11.36
C PRO A 40 -9.74 11.62 -10.34
N ARG A 41 -9.62 12.74 -9.63
CA ARG A 41 -8.65 12.87 -8.54
C ARG A 41 -9.09 11.96 -7.37
N PRO A 42 -8.15 11.39 -6.59
CA PRO A 42 -8.50 10.56 -5.44
C PRO A 42 -9.47 11.24 -4.46
N SER A 43 -9.33 12.55 -4.25
CA SER A 43 -10.21 13.36 -3.42
C SER A 43 -11.66 13.43 -3.92
N GLU A 44 -11.89 13.30 -5.24
CA GLU A 44 -13.22 13.25 -5.86
C GLU A 44 -13.87 11.86 -5.71
N LEU A 45 -13.06 10.85 -5.41
CA LEU A 45 -13.48 9.46 -5.20
C LEU A 45 -13.52 9.05 -3.73
N TYR A 46 -13.17 9.97 -2.83
CA TYR A 46 -13.17 9.78 -1.39
C TYR A 46 -14.39 10.41 -0.74
N GLY A 47 -14.89 9.79 0.31
CA GLY A 47 -15.98 10.32 1.09
C GLY A 47 -16.06 9.69 2.47
N THR A 48 -16.67 10.43 3.38
CA THR A 48 -16.93 9.94 4.73
C THR A 48 -18.41 10.04 5.06
N PHE A 49 -18.90 9.13 5.87
CA PHE A 49 -20.28 9.11 6.30
C PHE A 49 -20.36 8.70 7.76
N THR A 50 -21.21 9.37 8.52
CA THR A 50 -21.44 9.07 9.94
C THR A 50 -22.89 8.67 10.13
N TRP A 51 -23.11 7.53 10.78
CA TRP A 51 -24.42 7.04 11.15
C TRP A 51 -24.53 6.98 12.67
N THR A 52 -25.56 7.63 13.17
CA THR A 52 -25.89 7.65 14.59
C THR A 52 -27.18 6.86 14.79
N ILE A 53 -27.11 5.85 15.65
CA ILE A 53 -28.24 4.99 16.02
C ILE A 53 -28.62 5.34 17.44
N TYR A 54 -29.86 5.81 17.62
CA TYR A 54 -30.42 6.17 18.92
C TYR A 54 -31.17 5.00 19.55
N ASN A 55 -31.23 4.97 20.89
CA ASN A 55 -31.90 3.93 21.67
C ASN A 55 -31.42 2.52 21.30
N PHE A 56 -30.11 2.35 21.11
CA PHE A 56 -29.51 1.13 20.54
C PHE A 56 -29.89 -0.13 21.33
N SER A 57 -29.95 -0.03 22.66
CA SER A 57 -30.27 -1.14 23.55
C SER A 57 -31.73 -1.62 23.43
N GLN A 58 -32.61 -0.84 22.82
CA GLN A 58 -34.03 -1.17 22.62
C GLN A 58 -34.31 -1.77 21.23
N ILE A 59 -33.27 -1.95 20.41
CA ILE A 59 -33.41 -2.45 19.05
C ILE A 59 -33.43 -3.99 19.08
N ASP A 60 -34.59 -4.54 18.74
CA ASP A 60 -34.82 -5.98 18.56
C ASP A 60 -34.73 -6.43 17.10
N ASP A 61 -34.51 -5.50 16.17
CA ASP A 61 -34.34 -5.82 14.75
C ASP A 61 -33.08 -6.64 14.51
N LYS A 62 -33.21 -7.68 13.68
CA LYS A 62 -32.08 -8.55 13.31
C LYS A 62 -30.98 -7.78 12.60
N GLU A 63 -31.35 -6.88 11.70
CA GLU A 63 -30.43 -6.03 10.94
C GLU A 63 -30.97 -4.61 10.81
N LEU A 64 -30.07 -3.64 10.77
CA LEU A 64 -30.40 -2.26 10.44
C LEU A 64 -29.54 -1.78 9.28
N ARG A 65 -30.11 -0.87 8.48
CA ARG A 65 -29.40 -0.21 7.38
C ARG A 65 -29.40 1.29 7.59
N SER A 66 -28.27 1.93 7.27
CA SER A 66 -28.20 3.38 7.23
C SER A 66 -28.95 3.93 6.01
N ASN A 67 -29.17 5.25 6.00
CA ASN A 67 -29.46 5.95 4.76
C ASN A 67 -28.32 5.74 3.75
N SER A 68 -28.66 5.78 2.45
CA SER A 68 -27.67 5.73 1.39
C SER A 68 -26.86 7.03 1.33
N PHE A 69 -25.59 6.93 0.99
CA PHE A 69 -24.68 8.06 0.78
C PHE A 69 -23.84 7.85 -0.48
N ASP A 70 -23.49 8.93 -1.17
CA ASP A 70 -22.78 8.89 -2.44
C ASP A 70 -21.27 9.11 -2.24
N VAL A 71 -20.44 8.19 -2.74
CA VAL A 71 -18.98 8.32 -2.76
C VAL A 71 -18.43 7.77 -4.07
N GLY A 72 -17.60 8.56 -4.76
CA GLY A 72 -16.98 8.19 -6.03
C GLY A 72 -17.97 7.83 -7.14
N GLY A 73 -19.18 8.38 -7.10
CA GLY A 73 -20.26 8.10 -8.06
C GLY A 73 -21.07 6.83 -7.76
N TYR A 74 -20.86 6.19 -6.61
CA TYR A 74 -21.60 5.00 -6.18
C TYR A 74 -22.38 5.27 -4.90
N LYS A 75 -23.54 4.61 -4.79
CA LYS A 75 -24.40 4.67 -3.60
C LYS A 75 -24.01 3.57 -2.63
N TRP A 76 -23.60 3.97 -1.45
CA TRP A 76 -23.20 3.10 -0.35
C TRP A 76 -24.21 3.17 0.79
N CYS A 77 -24.30 2.13 1.60
CA CYS A 77 -24.94 2.16 2.91
C CYS A 77 -24.20 1.26 3.88
N MET A 78 -24.35 1.50 5.18
CA MET A 78 -23.85 0.58 6.21
C MET A 78 -24.95 -0.38 6.62
N LEU A 79 -24.57 -1.63 6.84
CA LEU A 79 -25.42 -2.70 7.35
C LEU A 79 -24.83 -3.19 8.68
N ILE A 80 -25.66 -3.20 9.71
CA ILE A 80 -25.27 -3.66 11.04
C ILE A 80 -26.20 -4.78 11.48
N TYR A 81 -25.62 -5.79 12.14
CA TYR A 81 -26.36 -6.79 12.90
C TYR A 81 -26.09 -6.51 14.38
N PRO A 82 -27.01 -5.83 15.08
CA PRO A 82 -26.79 -5.38 16.46
C PRO A 82 -26.45 -6.51 17.42
N GLN A 83 -27.05 -7.69 17.21
CA GLN A 83 -26.83 -8.91 18.01
C GLN A 83 -25.95 -9.95 17.30
N GLY A 84 -25.35 -9.56 16.16
CA GLY A 84 -24.58 -10.43 15.27
C GLY A 84 -25.42 -11.19 14.24
N VAL A 85 -24.75 -11.74 13.21
CA VAL A 85 -25.43 -12.39 12.06
C VAL A 85 -26.18 -13.66 12.45
N ASP A 86 -25.59 -14.44 13.36
CA ASP A 86 -26.13 -15.73 13.82
C ASP A 86 -26.54 -15.64 15.29
N ASN A 87 -27.55 -16.40 15.72
CA ASN A 87 -28.11 -16.36 17.09
C ASN A 87 -27.10 -16.74 18.20
N ALA A 88 -25.95 -17.35 17.85
CA ALA A 88 -24.88 -17.68 18.78
C ALA A 88 -23.74 -16.63 18.78
N SER A 89 -23.91 -15.53 18.05
CA SER A 89 -22.92 -14.46 17.96
C SER A 89 -22.86 -13.69 19.26
N VAL A 90 -21.64 -13.45 19.74
CA VAL A 90 -21.37 -12.57 20.89
C VAL A 90 -20.77 -11.23 20.44
N ASN A 91 -20.80 -10.99 19.12
CA ASN A 91 -20.20 -9.83 18.48
C ASN A 91 -21.23 -9.13 17.61
N LEU A 92 -21.19 -7.80 17.66
CA LEU A 92 -21.80 -6.95 16.67
C LEU A 92 -21.07 -7.11 15.34
N SER A 93 -21.85 -7.24 14.27
CA SER A 93 -21.34 -7.34 12.91
C SER A 93 -21.60 -6.05 12.14
N LEU A 94 -20.65 -5.64 11.30
CA LEU A 94 -20.72 -4.37 10.59
C LEU A 94 -20.15 -4.52 9.16
N PHE A 95 -20.91 -4.03 8.19
CA PHE A 95 -20.64 -4.16 6.76
C PHE A 95 -20.87 -2.85 6.01
N LEU A 96 -20.14 -2.68 4.92
CA LEU A 96 -20.39 -1.69 3.89
C LEU A 96 -21.07 -2.39 2.71
N CYS A 97 -22.13 -1.80 2.17
CA CYS A 97 -22.92 -2.35 1.08
C CYS A 97 -23.09 -1.33 -0.05
N VAL A 98 -23.22 -1.84 -1.28
CA VAL A 98 -23.69 -1.04 -2.42
C VAL A 98 -25.22 -0.95 -2.35
N ALA A 99 -25.75 0.24 -2.11
CA ALA A 99 -27.16 0.43 -1.75
C ALA A 99 -28.12 0.04 -2.89
N ASN A 100 -27.77 0.36 -4.14
CA ASN A 100 -28.59 0.09 -5.32
C ASN A 100 -28.15 -1.16 -6.10
N HIS A 101 -27.58 -2.16 -5.41
CA HIS A 101 -27.02 -3.37 -6.03
C HIS A 101 -27.99 -4.13 -6.97
N ASP A 102 -29.29 -4.10 -6.68
CA ASP A 102 -30.33 -4.75 -7.47
C ASP A 102 -30.45 -4.16 -8.89
N GLU A 103 -30.22 -2.85 -9.01
CA GLU A 103 -30.31 -2.07 -10.25
C GLU A 103 -29.05 -2.24 -11.13
N LEU A 104 -27.98 -2.81 -10.59
CA LEU A 104 -26.70 -2.93 -11.30
C LEU A 104 -26.76 -3.98 -12.40
N LEU A 105 -26.11 -3.68 -13.53
CA LEU A 105 -26.01 -4.60 -14.65
C LEU A 105 -25.05 -5.76 -14.34
N PRO A 106 -25.26 -6.96 -14.93
CA PRO A 106 -24.27 -8.03 -14.89
C PRO A 106 -22.90 -7.54 -15.41
N GLY A 107 -21.83 -7.86 -14.69
CA GLY A 107 -20.48 -7.43 -15.02
C GLY A 107 -20.01 -6.14 -14.31
N TRP A 108 -20.90 -5.46 -13.57
CA TRP A 108 -20.49 -4.37 -12.69
C TRP A 108 -19.56 -4.87 -11.58
N SER A 109 -18.41 -4.21 -11.43
CA SER A 109 -17.49 -4.42 -10.31
C SER A 109 -16.55 -3.24 -10.11
N HIS A 110 -16.27 -2.86 -8.87
CA HIS A 110 -15.29 -1.82 -8.54
C HIS A 110 -14.55 -2.14 -7.24
N PHE A 111 -13.29 -1.76 -7.17
CA PHE A 111 -12.55 -1.76 -5.91
C PHE A 111 -12.89 -0.54 -5.07
N ALA A 112 -13.01 -0.76 -3.76
CA ALA A 112 -13.02 0.31 -2.76
C ALA A 112 -12.14 -0.08 -1.57
N GLN A 113 -11.26 0.83 -1.19
CA GLN A 113 -10.58 0.80 0.11
C GLN A 113 -11.49 1.51 1.10
N PHE A 114 -11.88 0.85 2.17
CA PHE A 114 -12.77 1.47 3.15
C PHE A 114 -12.37 1.12 4.58
N THR A 115 -12.67 2.05 5.49
CA THR A 115 -12.50 1.89 6.93
C THR A 115 -13.85 2.08 7.61
N LEU A 116 -14.27 1.09 8.40
CA LEU A 116 -15.41 1.22 9.30
C LEU A 116 -14.90 1.42 10.73
N CYS A 117 -15.55 2.30 11.45
CA CYS A 117 -15.20 2.65 12.82
C CYS A 117 -16.44 2.74 13.70
N ILE A 118 -16.41 2.07 14.86
CA ILE A 118 -17.34 2.39 15.95
C ILE A 118 -16.63 3.36 16.89
N VAL A 119 -17.21 4.55 17.00
CA VAL A 119 -16.66 5.65 17.78
C VAL A 119 -16.84 5.34 19.26
N ASN A 120 -15.75 5.46 20.01
CA ASN A 120 -15.76 5.45 21.46
C ASN A 120 -15.68 6.89 21.99
N ASN A 121 -16.26 7.15 23.15
CA ASN A 121 -16.13 8.43 23.86
C ASN A 121 -14.66 8.82 24.06
N ASP A 122 -13.81 7.84 24.33
CA ASP A 122 -12.36 7.98 24.26
C ASP A 122 -11.89 7.66 22.83
N THR A 123 -11.55 8.70 22.07
CA THR A 123 -11.15 8.57 20.66
C THR A 123 -10.00 7.57 20.43
N THR A 124 -9.13 7.38 21.42
CA THR A 124 -7.99 6.44 21.34
C THR A 124 -8.42 4.97 21.41
N LYS A 125 -9.64 4.71 21.91
CA LYS A 125 -10.23 3.37 22.05
C LYS A 125 -11.27 3.06 20.97
N SER A 126 -11.49 3.99 20.04
CA SER A 126 -12.38 3.74 18.90
C SER A 126 -11.91 2.52 18.12
N LYS A 127 -12.84 1.70 17.67
CA LYS A 127 -12.53 0.43 17.01
C LYS A 127 -12.59 0.62 15.51
N TYR A 128 -11.43 0.56 14.86
CA TYR A 128 -11.29 0.63 13.40
C TYR A 128 -11.08 -0.76 12.82
N SER A 129 -11.67 -1.01 11.66
CA SER A 129 -11.28 -2.09 10.76
C SER A 129 -11.36 -1.58 9.32
N ASP A 130 -10.38 -1.92 8.50
CA ASP A 130 -10.31 -1.49 7.12
C ASP A 130 -9.87 -2.62 6.19
N THR A 131 -10.20 -2.47 4.92
CA THR A 131 -9.88 -3.47 3.91
C THR A 131 -10.02 -2.87 2.51
N LEU A 132 -9.33 -3.49 1.56
CA LEU A 132 -9.58 -3.31 0.14
C LEU A 132 -10.45 -4.47 -0.35
N HIS A 133 -11.59 -4.15 -0.96
CA HIS A 133 -12.50 -5.14 -1.49
C HIS A 133 -12.98 -4.78 -2.90
N ARG A 134 -13.22 -5.80 -3.73
CA ARG A 134 -13.85 -5.64 -5.04
C ARG A 134 -15.33 -5.99 -4.94
N PHE A 135 -16.15 -4.95 -4.83
CA PHE A 135 -17.60 -5.08 -4.86
C PHE A 135 -18.06 -5.47 -6.26
N TRP A 136 -19.03 -6.37 -6.34
CA TRP A 136 -19.68 -6.77 -7.58
C TRP A 136 -21.10 -7.23 -7.29
N LYS A 137 -21.91 -7.48 -8.31
CA LYS A 137 -23.34 -7.76 -8.10
C LYS A 137 -23.66 -8.91 -7.12
N LYS A 138 -22.81 -9.95 -7.05
CA LYS A 138 -23.01 -11.09 -6.14
C LYS A 138 -22.45 -10.89 -4.73
N GLU A 139 -21.36 -10.13 -4.60
CA GLU A 139 -20.78 -9.72 -3.31
C GLU A 139 -20.83 -8.20 -3.28
N TYR A 140 -22.04 -7.70 -3.03
CA TYR A 140 -22.33 -6.27 -2.98
C TYR A 140 -22.09 -5.69 -1.58
N ASP A 141 -21.88 -6.56 -0.59
CA ASP A 141 -21.56 -6.25 0.79
C ASP A 141 -20.24 -6.89 1.22
N TRP A 142 -19.50 -6.17 2.06
CA TRP A 142 -18.28 -6.68 2.66
C TRP A 142 -18.02 -6.02 4.02
N GLY A 143 -17.45 -6.77 4.95
CA GLY A 143 -17.25 -6.29 6.31
C GLY A 143 -16.85 -7.41 7.28
N TRP A 144 -17.22 -7.23 8.54
CA TRP A 144 -16.76 -8.10 9.63
C TRP A 144 -17.94 -8.63 10.44
N LYS A 145 -18.07 -9.96 10.46
CA LYS A 145 -18.99 -10.66 11.36
C LYS A 145 -18.66 -10.47 12.83
N LYS A 146 -17.37 -10.34 13.16
CA LYS A 146 -16.87 -10.14 14.53
C LYS A 146 -16.19 -8.78 14.65
N PHE A 147 -16.97 -7.70 14.59
CA PHE A 147 -16.42 -6.35 14.61
C PHE A 147 -16.08 -5.89 16.05
N VAL A 148 -17.07 -5.89 16.94
CA VAL A 148 -16.92 -5.56 18.38
C VAL A 148 -17.69 -6.58 19.20
N GLU A 149 -17.15 -7.02 20.34
CA GLU A 149 -17.87 -7.87 21.29
C GLU A 149 -18.99 -7.08 21.97
N LEU A 150 -20.19 -7.66 22.07
CA LEU A 150 -21.35 -6.99 22.67
C LEU A 150 -21.11 -6.60 24.12
N SER A 151 -20.37 -7.41 24.87
CA SER A 151 -19.98 -7.14 26.26
C SER A 151 -19.12 -5.90 26.43
N LYS A 152 -18.41 -5.45 25.38
CA LYS A 152 -17.55 -4.26 25.39
C LYS A 152 -18.28 -3.00 24.97
N LEU A 153 -19.50 -3.08 24.43
CA LEU A 153 -20.25 -1.90 24.00
C LEU A 153 -20.48 -0.87 25.13
N PRO A 154 -20.79 -1.30 26.38
CA PRO A 154 -20.92 -0.36 27.50
C PRO A 154 -19.62 0.36 27.89
N ASP A 155 -18.45 -0.10 27.42
CA ASP A 155 -17.14 0.49 27.71
C ASP A 155 -16.86 1.75 26.86
N GLY A 156 -17.86 2.63 26.75
CA GLY A 156 -17.75 3.93 26.07
C GLY A 156 -18.03 3.93 24.57
N PHE A 157 -18.37 2.80 23.94
CA PHE A 157 -18.87 2.79 22.56
C PHE A 157 -20.35 3.20 22.47
N LEU A 158 -21.08 3.01 23.56
CA LEU A 158 -22.47 3.42 23.71
C LEU A 158 -22.56 4.58 24.71
N VAL A 159 -22.81 5.79 24.23
CA VAL A 159 -22.94 7.00 25.07
C VAL A 159 -24.39 7.44 25.06
N ASP A 160 -25.03 7.52 26.23
CA ASP A 160 -26.46 7.84 26.35
C ASP A 160 -27.36 6.96 25.46
N ASP A 161 -27.04 5.67 25.36
CA ASP A 161 -27.71 4.70 24.49
C ASP A 161 -27.65 5.04 22.98
N VAL A 162 -26.63 5.80 22.58
CA VAL A 162 -26.35 6.18 21.20
C VAL A 162 -25.07 5.52 20.70
N LEU A 163 -25.19 4.77 19.60
CA LEU A 163 -24.05 4.17 18.90
C LEU A 163 -23.70 5.02 17.67
N THR A 164 -22.45 5.45 17.56
CA THR A 164 -21.99 6.23 16.40
C THR A 164 -20.99 5.43 15.57
N ILE A 165 -21.28 5.29 14.29
CA ILE A 165 -20.50 4.51 13.33
C ILE A 165 -20.03 5.46 12.22
N ARG A 166 -18.75 5.38 11.87
CA ARG A 166 -18.16 6.14 10.76
C ARG A 166 -17.69 5.18 9.67
N ALA A 167 -17.94 5.56 8.43
CA ALA A 167 -17.37 4.96 7.25
C ALA A 167 -16.47 5.99 6.54
N GLN A 168 -15.26 5.58 6.19
CA GLN A 168 -14.40 6.27 5.21
C GLN A 168 -14.31 5.36 4.00
N VAL A 169 -14.61 5.88 2.81
CA VAL A 169 -14.64 5.09 1.59
C VAL A 169 -13.81 5.82 0.54
N GLN A 170 -12.85 5.10 -0.05
CA GLN A 170 -12.09 5.52 -1.21
C GLN A 170 -12.41 4.55 -2.35
N VAL A 171 -13.10 5.04 -3.36
CA VAL A 171 -13.30 4.27 -4.59
C VAL A 171 -12.01 4.29 -5.40
N ILE A 172 -11.60 3.12 -5.88
CA ILE A 172 -10.34 2.95 -6.60
C ILE A 172 -10.63 2.94 -8.09
N TRP A 173 -10.08 3.94 -8.78
CA TRP A 173 -10.07 3.96 -10.23
C TRP A 173 -8.85 3.19 -10.75
N GLU A 174 -9.09 1.98 -11.23
CA GLU A 174 -8.04 1.06 -11.65
C GLU A 174 -7.38 1.50 -12.97
N ARG A 175 -6.04 1.51 -12.99
CA ARG A 175 -5.25 1.58 -14.23
C ARG A 175 -4.42 0.31 -14.34
N VAL A 176 -4.70 -0.51 -15.36
CA VAL A 176 -4.04 -1.82 -15.55
C VAL A 176 -2.67 -1.72 -16.23
N ASP A 177 -2.38 -0.57 -16.85
CA ASP A 177 -1.20 -0.34 -17.66
C ASP A 177 -0.03 0.29 -16.89
N ARG A 178 -0.31 1.00 -15.78
CA ARG A 178 0.70 1.71 -14.98
C ARG A 178 0.23 1.96 -13.54
N PRO A 179 1.16 2.14 -12.57
CA PRO A 179 0.82 2.63 -11.24
C PRO A 179 0.02 3.94 -11.29
N PHE A 180 -0.83 4.14 -10.30
CA PHE A 180 -1.78 5.23 -10.25
C PHE A 180 -1.92 5.73 -8.82
N ARG A 181 -2.21 7.03 -8.67
CA ARG A 181 -2.56 7.63 -7.38
C ARG A 181 -4.01 7.25 -7.07
N CYS A 182 -4.25 6.62 -5.93
CA CYS A 182 -5.54 6.02 -5.62
C CYS A 182 -6.10 6.37 -4.25
N LEU A 183 -5.30 6.98 -3.37
CA LEU A 183 -5.72 7.38 -2.04
C LEU A 183 -5.76 8.90 -1.89
N ASP A 184 -6.86 9.41 -1.32
CA ASP A 184 -6.95 10.75 -0.77
C ASP A 184 -5.87 10.96 0.29
N GLU A 185 -5.32 12.17 0.35
CA GLU A 185 -4.09 12.41 1.08
C GLU A 185 -4.24 12.20 2.61
N PRO A 186 -5.21 12.81 3.30
CA PRO A 186 -5.48 12.51 4.71
C PRO A 186 -5.66 11.02 4.97
N TYR A 187 -6.44 10.33 4.12
CA TYR A 187 -6.74 8.92 4.29
C TYR A 187 -5.51 8.03 4.10
N ARG A 188 -4.65 8.35 3.12
CA ARG A 188 -3.35 7.70 2.90
C ARG A 188 -2.45 7.77 4.13
N ARG A 189 -2.40 8.92 4.82
CA ARG A 189 -1.60 9.09 6.05
C ARG A 189 -2.13 8.25 7.21
N GLU A 190 -3.43 8.03 7.27
CA GLU A 190 -4.04 7.15 8.28
C GLU A 190 -3.69 5.69 7.98
N LEU A 191 -3.87 5.24 6.74
CA LEU A 191 -3.55 3.88 6.33
C LEU A 191 -2.05 3.58 6.43
N SER A 192 -1.17 4.53 6.10
CA SER A 192 0.28 4.31 6.20
C SER A 192 0.73 4.02 7.62
N LYS A 193 0.19 4.72 8.63
CA LYS A 193 0.50 4.47 10.05
C LYS A 193 0.19 3.04 10.49
N VAL A 194 -0.79 2.40 9.85
CA VAL A 194 -1.27 1.05 10.22
C VAL A 194 -0.60 -0.03 9.36
N TYR A 195 -0.47 0.20 8.05
CA TYR A 195 -0.11 -0.84 7.08
C TYR A 195 1.27 -0.69 6.45
N LEU A 196 2.03 0.35 6.75
CA LEU A 196 3.36 0.56 6.15
C LEU A 196 4.26 -0.66 6.34
N THR A 197 4.34 -1.21 7.55
CA THR A 197 5.15 -2.40 7.84
C THR A 197 4.73 -3.62 7.02
N ASN A 198 3.43 -3.79 6.78
CA ASN A 198 2.91 -4.88 5.97
C ASN A 198 3.25 -4.68 4.48
N ALA A 199 3.06 -3.46 3.96
CA ALA A 199 3.44 -3.11 2.59
C ALA A 199 4.95 -3.29 2.37
N GLU A 200 5.78 -2.84 3.31
CA GLU A 200 7.23 -3.05 3.28
C GLU A 200 7.60 -4.52 3.30
N ALA A 201 6.91 -5.35 4.10
CA ALA A 201 7.17 -6.79 4.16
C ALA A 201 6.88 -7.48 2.81
N ILE A 202 5.78 -7.10 2.14
CA ILE A 202 5.42 -7.60 0.80
C ILE A 202 6.52 -7.21 -0.21
N VAL A 203 6.92 -5.93 -0.25
CA VAL A 203 7.96 -5.44 -1.16
C VAL A 203 9.30 -6.11 -0.88
N ARG A 204 9.69 -6.22 0.39
CA ARG A 204 10.94 -6.87 0.81
C ARG A 204 10.97 -8.33 0.35
N ARG A 205 9.89 -9.07 0.59
CA ARG A 205 9.77 -10.47 0.14
C ARG A 205 9.93 -10.59 -1.38
N PHE A 206 9.27 -9.72 -2.13
CA PHE A 206 9.38 -9.67 -3.59
C PHE A 206 10.83 -9.42 -4.04
N VAL A 207 11.47 -8.39 -3.50
CA VAL A 207 12.85 -8.03 -3.83
C VAL A 207 13.81 -9.16 -3.46
N ASP A 208 13.66 -9.75 -2.28
CA ASP A 208 14.51 -10.85 -1.80
C ASP A 208 14.37 -12.11 -2.67
N GLU A 209 13.17 -12.40 -3.18
CA GLU A 209 12.97 -13.51 -4.11
C GLU A 209 13.70 -13.29 -5.44
N ARG A 210 13.60 -12.08 -6.01
CA ARG A 210 14.32 -11.72 -7.24
C ARG A 210 15.82 -11.70 -7.03
N ARG A 211 16.29 -11.15 -5.90
CA ARG A 211 17.70 -11.15 -5.51
C ARG A 211 18.25 -12.57 -5.41
N ARG A 212 17.56 -13.46 -4.68
CA ARG A 212 17.98 -14.87 -4.53
C ARG A 212 18.11 -15.59 -5.87
N ALA A 213 17.20 -15.33 -6.82
CA ALA A 213 17.29 -15.90 -8.16
C ALA A 213 18.53 -15.40 -8.93
N ILE A 214 18.85 -14.11 -8.81
CA ILE A 214 20.06 -13.52 -9.40
C ILE A 214 21.32 -14.10 -8.75
N SER A 215 21.41 -14.10 -7.41
CA SER A 215 22.57 -14.65 -6.68
C SER A 215 22.81 -16.13 -7.00
N LYS A 216 21.74 -16.93 -7.13
CA LYS A 216 21.85 -18.32 -7.57
C LYS A 216 22.47 -18.44 -8.97
N SER A 217 22.12 -17.54 -9.88
CA SER A 217 22.64 -17.52 -11.25
C SER A 217 24.10 -17.08 -11.32
N ILE A 218 24.53 -16.17 -10.45
CA ILE A 218 25.92 -15.71 -10.32
C ILE A 218 26.82 -16.81 -9.74
N ASN A 219 26.33 -17.53 -8.73
CA ASN A 219 27.09 -18.60 -8.08
C ASN A 219 27.23 -19.87 -8.93
N ASP A 220 26.40 -20.04 -9.98
CA ASP A 220 26.59 -21.09 -10.98
C ASP A 220 27.66 -20.64 -11.99
N GLU A 221 28.90 -21.08 -11.75
CA GLU A 221 30.07 -20.73 -12.57
C GLU A 221 29.85 -21.00 -14.07
N ARG A 222 29.11 -22.06 -14.41
CA ARG A 222 28.83 -22.41 -15.81
C ARG A 222 27.84 -21.44 -16.44
N ILE A 223 26.75 -21.11 -15.75
CA ILE A 223 25.75 -20.15 -16.23
C ILE A 223 26.35 -18.75 -16.31
N TRP A 224 27.04 -18.32 -15.25
CA TRP A 224 27.62 -16.98 -15.15
C TRP A 224 28.72 -16.74 -16.18
N SER A 225 29.63 -17.72 -16.37
CA SER A 225 30.68 -17.62 -17.39
C SER A 225 30.10 -17.56 -18.81
N ARG A 226 29.03 -18.32 -19.08
CA ARG A 226 28.33 -18.26 -20.37
C ARG A 226 27.66 -16.92 -20.60
N LEU A 227 27.03 -16.34 -19.58
CA LEU A 227 26.41 -15.02 -19.67
C LEU A 227 27.47 -13.93 -19.93
N ARG A 228 28.59 -13.93 -19.20
CA ARG A 228 29.71 -13.01 -19.43
C ARG A 228 30.30 -13.16 -20.83
N ALA A 229 30.54 -14.39 -21.27
CA ALA A 229 31.06 -14.66 -22.61
C ALA A 229 30.08 -14.25 -23.72
N PHE A 230 28.78 -14.47 -23.52
CA PHE A 230 27.74 -13.96 -24.40
C PHE A 230 27.79 -12.43 -24.45
N TRP A 231 27.72 -11.77 -23.29
CA TRP A 231 27.74 -10.32 -23.19
C TRP A 231 28.95 -9.71 -23.90
N LEU A 232 30.16 -10.22 -23.63
CA LEU A 232 31.41 -9.77 -24.26
C LEU A 232 31.42 -9.94 -25.79
N ARG A 233 30.72 -10.94 -26.33
CA ARG A 233 30.66 -11.22 -27.77
C ARG A 233 29.53 -10.48 -28.49
N THR A 234 28.51 -10.04 -27.76
CA THR A 234 27.41 -9.24 -28.31
C THR A 234 27.93 -7.88 -28.75
N ASP A 235 27.53 -7.45 -29.94
CA ASP A 235 27.91 -6.15 -30.49
C ASP A 235 27.24 -4.99 -29.71
N PRO A 236 27.79 -3.77 -29.77
CA PRO A 236 27.27 -2.64 -29.02
C PRO A 236 25.80 -2.31 -29.31
N SER A 237 25.32 -2.52 -30.55
CA SER A 237 23.94 -2.19 -30.92
C SER A 237 22.93 -3.18 -30.31
N ALA A 238 23.27 -4.47 -30.30
CA ALA A 238 22.48 -5.49 -29.64
C ALA A 238 22.52 -5.36 -28.11
N ARG A 239 23.66 -4.96 -27.53
CA ARG A 239 23.74 -4.66 -26.08
C ARG A 239 22.80 -3.53 -25.70
N MET A 240 22.78 -2.46 -26.48
CA MET A 240 21.87 -1.32 -26.26
C MET A 240 20.39 -1.73 -26.35
N GLN A 241 20.04 -2.72 -27.17
CA GLN A 241 18.66 -3.23 -27.21
C GLN A 241 18.35 -4.10 -25.99
N LEU A 242 19.28 -4.93 -25.53
CA LEU A 242 19.09 -5.83 -24.39
C LEU A 242 19.02 -5.12 -23.03
N THR A 243 19.58 -3.90 -22.92
CA THR A 243 19.56 -3.11 -21.68
C THR A 243 18.36 -2.18 -21.54
N ARG A 244 17.43 -2.23 -22.50
CA ARG A 244 16.31 -1.28 -22.60
C ARG A 244 15.00 -2.02 -22.76
N GLU A 245 13.99 -1.57 -22.05
CA GLU A 245 12.65 -2.15 -22.12
C GLU A 245 11.61 -1.03 -22.02
N ASN A 246 10.45 -1.20 -22.67
CA ASN A 246 9.41 -0.19 -22.63
C ASN A 246 8.87 -0.02 -21.20
N THR A 247 8.78 1.23 -20.74
CA THR A 247 8.31 1.57 -19.39
C THR A 247 6.97 0.90 -19.09
N GLY A 248 6.01 1.01 -20.03
CA GLY A 248 4.68 0.41 -19.90
C GLY A 248 4.69 -1.12 -19.79
N THR A 249 5.64 -1.81 -20.43
CA THR A 249 5.79 -3.27 -20.30
C THR A 249 6.14 -3.65 -18.86
N ILE A 250 7.13 -2.98 -18.26
CA ILE A 250 7.58 -3.26 -16.90
C ILE A 250 6.50 -2.87 -15.89
N LEU A 251 5.94 -1.66 -16.02
CA LEU A 251 4.93 -1.14 -15.10
C LEU A 251 3.66 -2.00 -15.09
N ARG A 252 3.21 -2.48 -16.25
CA ARG A 252 2.07 -3.42 -16.35
C ARG A 252 2.34 -4.71 -15.58
N VAL A 253 3.56 -5.25 -15.65
CA VAL A 253 3.93 -6.45 -14.88
C VAL A 253 3.88 -6.16 -13.38
N MET A 254 4.32 -4.98 -12.93
CA MET A 254 4.24 -4.59 -11.52
C MET A 254 2.79 -4.46 -11.04
N VAL A 255 1.94 -3.73 -11.77
CA VAL A 255 0.50 -3.60 -11.44
C VAL A 255 -0.16 -4.97 -11.38
N LYS A 256 0.10 -5.80 -12.40
CA LYS A 256 -0.42 -7.15 -12.47
C LYS A 256 0.02 -8.00 -11.26
N HIS A 257 1.28 -7.89 -10.85
CA HIS A 257 1.81 -8.66 -9.73
C HIS A 257 1.22 -8.22 -8.38
N PHE A 258 1.18 -6.92 -8.11
CA PHE A 258 0.86 -6.35 -6.80
C PHE A 258 -0.59 -5.94 -6.59
N PHE A 259 -1.36 -5.77 -7.67
CA PHE A 259 -2.78 -5.38 -7.60
C PHE A 259 -3.71 -6.47 -8.10
N VAL A 260 -3.30 -7.25 -9.11
CA VAL A 260 -4.20 -8.19 -9.83
C VAL A 260 -4.01 -9.64 -9.39
N GLU A 261 -2.79 -10.16 -9.35
CA GLU A 261 -2.57 -11.61 -9.27
C GLU A 261 -2.24 -12.15 -7.87
N LYS A 262 -1.53 -11.46 -6.95
CA LYS A 262 -1.16 -12.03 -5.64
C LYS A 262 -0.85 -11.00 -4.53
N GLU A 263 -1.13 -11.44 -3.30
CA GLU A 263 -0.99 -10.74 -2.00
C GLU A 263 -1.86 -9.49 -1.88
N VAL A 264 -2.30 -9.15 -0.67
CA VAL A 264 -3.36 -8.16 -0.40
C VAL A 264 -3.19 -6.95 -1.33
N PRO A 265 -4.13 -6.67 -2.25
CA PRO A 265 -3.97 -5.56 -3.17
C PRO A 265 -3.70 -4.30 -2.33
N SER A 266 -2.57 -3.66 -2.57
CA SER A 266 -2.06 -2.60 -1.71
C SER A 266 -2.15 -1.28 -2.43
N THR A 267 -3.18 -0.52 -2.10
CA THR A 267 -3.35 0.87 -2.55
C THR A 267 -2.13 1.72 -2.18
N LEU A 268 -1.58 1.53 -0.97
CA LEU A 268 -0.34 2.17 -0.55
C LEU A 268 0.85 1.84 -1.46
N LEU A 269 0.97 0.60 -1.93
CA LEU A 269 2.04 0.22 -2.86
C LEU A 269 1.85 0.86 -4.24
N MET A 270 0.62 0.93 -4.76
CA MET A 270 0.36 1.61 -6.04
C MET A 270 0.67 3.10 -5.96
N ASP A 271 0.24 3.77 -4.90
CA ASP A 271 0.61 5.17 -4.62
C ASP A 271 2.13 5.36 -4.53
N SER A 272 2.82 4.45 -3.84
CA SER A 272 4.29 4.52 -3.69
C SER A 272 5.03 4.32 -5.01
N LEU A 273 4.59 3.37 -5.83
CA LEU A 273 5.16 3.14 -7.17
C LEU A 273 4.90 4.33 -8.10
N TYR A 274 3.72 4.94 -8.01
CA TYR A 274 3.39 6.14 -8.77
C TYR A 274 4.31 7.31 -8.40
N ALA A 275 4.50 7.58 -7.10
CA ALA A 275 5.40 8.63 -6.65
C ALA A 275 6.86 8.35 -7.01
N GLY A 276 7.34 7.11 -6.82
CA GLY A 276 8.68 6.71 -7.23
C GLY A 276 8.92 6.92 -8.73
N LEU A 277 7.95 6.60 -9.57
CA LEU A 277 8.01 6.86 -11.01
C LEU A 277 8.10 8.35 -11.32
N LYS A 278 7.34 9.20 -10.62
CA LYS A 278 7.45 10.67 -10.75
C LYS A 278 8.85 11.17 -10.37
N VAL A 279 9.43 10.68 -9.27
CA VAL A 279 10.81 10.99 -8.88
C VAL A 279 11.77 10.66 -10.01
N MET A 280 11.71 9.43 -10.52
CA MET A 280 12.60 8.98 -11.58
C MET A 280 12.48 9.85 -12.83
N LYS A 281 11.24 10.19 -13.24
CA LYS A 281 11.00 11.09 -14.37
C LYS A 281 11.57 12.48 -14.13
N GLN A 282 11.41 13.04 -12.93
CA GLN A 282 11.90 14.37 -12.59
C GLN A 282 13.44 14.44 -12.52
N VAL A 283 14.07 13.43 -11.93
CA VAL A 283 15.54 13.30 -11.89
C VAL A 283 16.10 13.23 -13.30
N CYS A 284 15.44 12.49 -14.20
CA CYS A 284 15.82 12.48 -15.61
C CYS A 284 15.58 13.86 -16.25
N LYS A 285 14.46 14.55 -15.95
CA LYS A 285 14.15 15.91 -16.45
C LYS A 285 15.27 16.91 -16.20
N ASN A 286 15.83 16.92 -14.99
CA ASN A 286 16.81 17.90 -14.54
C ASN A 286 18.28 17.56 -14.87
N SER A 287 18.55 16.51 -15.66
CA SER A 287 19.92 16.06 -15.93
C SER A 287 20.77 17.00 -16.82
N GLU A 288 20.28 18.19 -17.18
CA GLU A 288 21.10 19.28 -17.77
C GLU A 288 21.79 20.15 -16.70
N GLU A 289 21.45 20.01 -15.41
CA GLU A 289 22.06 20.74 -14.28
C GLU A 289 22.45 19.79 -13.14
N THR A 290 23.32 18.81 -13.37
CA THR A 290 23.78 17.89 -12.32
C THR A 290 24.98 18.41 -11.56
N VAL A 291 24.76 19.09 -10.43
CA VAL A 291 25.66 19.05 -9.27
C VAL A 291 24.79 18.98 -8.01
N ASN A 292 24.86 17.86 -7.29
CA ASN A 292 24.21 17.56 -5.99
C ASN A 292 22.70 17.25 -5.99
N ILE A 293 22.32 16.03 -6.40
CA ILE A 293 21.08 15.40 -5.92
C ILE A 293 21.47 14.20 -5.06
N GLN A 294 21.11 14.25 -3.77
CA GLN A 294 21.33 13.17 -2.82
C GLN A 294 20.07 12.31 -2.72
N TRP A 295 20.21 11.01 -3.01
CA TRP A 295 19.13 10.04 -2.92
C TRP A 295 18.67 9.87 -1.45
N PRO A 296 17.37 9.65 -1.19
CA PRO A 296 16.89 9.48 0.18
C PRO A 296 17.42 8.18 0.80
N GLY A 297 18.26 8.30 1.84
CA GLY A 297 18.65 7.17 2.70
C GLY A 297 20.00 6.51 2.43
N GLU A 298 20.90 7.14 1.68
CA GLU A 298 22.17 6.51 1.31
C GLU A 298 23.36 7.14 2.04
N ASP A 299 23.97 6.37 2.95
CA ASP A 299 25.40 6.46 3.23
C ASP A 299 26.17 6.39 1.90
N ASP A 300 27.22 7.20 1.79
CA ASP A 300 28.09 7.60 0.65
C ASP A 300 28.59 6.54 -0.38
N SER A 301 27.90 5.41 -0.56
CA SER A 301 28.32 4.25 -1.36
C SER A 301 27.45 3.93 -2.57
N TRP A 302 26.31 4.61 -2.78
CA TRP A 302 25.30 4.21 -3.78
C TRP A 302 24.86 5.28 -4.80
N SER A 303 25.66 6.34 -4.98
CA SER A 303 25.33 7.58 -5.71
C SER A 303 24.84 7.46 -7.17
N THR A 304 24.99 6.31 -7.83
CA THR A 304 24.56 6.10 -9.22
C THR A 304 23.25 5.30 -9.31
N PRO A 305 22.19 5.81 -9.97
CA PRO A 305 20.97 5.04 -10.20
C PRO A 305 21.26 3.77 -11.01
N MET A 306 20.57 2.66 -10.72
CA MET A 306 20.71 1.42 -11.51
C MET A 306 19.89 1.46 -12.82
N VAL A 307 18.80 2.23 -12.83
CA VAL A 307 17.87 2.37 -13.95
C VAL A 307 17.55 3.84 -14.16
N ILE A 308 17.56 4.27 -15.42
CA ILE A 308 17.15 5.61 -15.86
C ILE A 308 15.96 5.50 -16.82
N ILE A 309 15.22 6.59 -16.99
CA ILE A 309 14.12 6.68 -17.96
C ILE A 309 14.60 7.51 -19.14
N ASP A 310 14.69 6.90 -20.32
CA ASP A 310 14.88 7.65 -21.56
C ASP A 310 13.58 8.39 -21.91
N LYS A 311 13.64 9.72 -21.82
CA LYS A 311 12.49 10.61 -22.05
C LYS A 311 11.98 10.54 -23.48
N ASP A 312 12.85 10.34 -24.45
CA ASP A 312 12.49 10.46 -25.86
C ASP A 312 11.70 9.25 -26.34
N ASN A 313 11.88 8.10 -25.68
CA ASN A 313 11.33 6.82 -26.11
C ASN A 313 10.46 6.11 -25.06
N ASP A 314 10.31 6.69 -23.86
CA ASP A 314 9.63 6.07 -22.69
C ASP A 314 10.13 4.64 -22.42
N MET A 315 11.45 4.53 -22.26
CA MET A 315 12.14 3.25 -22.03
C MET A 315 12.87 3.30 -20.69
N PHE A 316 12.73 2.24 -19.90
CA PHE A 316 13.68 1.98 -18.81
C PHE A 316 15.00 1.47 -19.39
N VAL A 317 16.10 2.06 -18.94
CA VAL A 317 17.45 1.75 -19.41
C VAL A 317 18.35 1.46 -18.22
N LEU A 318 19.12 0.38 -18.29
CA LEU A 318 20.17 0.12 -17.30
C LEU A 318 21.26 1.19 -17.41
N ALA A 319 21.60 1.80 -16.27
CA ALA A 319 22.49 2.97 -16.24
C ALA A 319 23.99 2.64 -16.42
N ASP A 320 24.35 1.37 -16.30
CA ASP A 320 25.72 0.88 -16.36
C ASP A 320 25.74 -0.54 -16.96
N ASP A 321 26.92 -1.17 -17.02
CA ASP A 321 27.09 -2.53 -17.51
C ASP A 321 26.19 -3.51 -16.73
N PRO A 322 25.37 -4.31 -17.42
CA PRO A 322 24.43 -5.24 -16.78
C PRO A 322 25.09 -6.25 -15.85
N ILE A 323 26.33 -6.67 -16.14
CA ILE A 323 27.04 -7.63 -15.28
C ILE A 323 27.39 -6.95 -13.95
N LEU A 324 27.90 -5.72 -13.99
CA LEU A 324 28.20 -4.93 -12.79
C LEU A 324 26.93 -4.64 -11.98
N LEU A 325 25.84 -4.28 -12.65
CA LEU A 325 24.56 -4.03 -11.99
C LEU A 325 23.97 -5.29 -11.34
N LEU A 326 24.08 -6.45 -11.98
CA LEU A 326 23.61 -7.71 -11.39
C LEU A 326 24.44 -8.13 -10.17
N GLU A 327 25.76 -7.93 -10.21
CA GLU A 327 26.64 -8.14 -9.07
C GLU A 327 26.31 -7.16 -7.93
N ARG A 328 26.09 -5.89 -8.27
CA ARG A 328 25.63 -4.86 -7.34
C ARG A 328 24.34 -5.28 -6.63
N VAL A 329 23.33 -5.73 -7.38
CA VAL A 329 22.03 -6.18 -6.84
C VAL A 329 22.18 -7.39 -5.92
N ALA A 330 23.09 -8.31 -6.25
CA ALA A 330 23.36 -9.49 -5.44
C ALA A 330 24.10 -9.17 -4.12
N LEU A 331 24.86 -8.08 -4.09
CA LEU A 331 25.61 -7.59 -2.92
C LEU A 331 24.81 -6.62 -2.03
N LEU A 332 23.63 -6.16 -2.46
CA LEU A 332 22.76 -5.36 -1.61
C LEU A 332 22.46 -6.14 -0.33
N ASP A 333 22.81 -5.57 0.83
CA ASP A 333 22.49 -6.17 2.12
C ASP A 333 20.96 -6.23 2.29
N SER A 334 20.47 -7.36 2.76
CA SER A 334 19.16 -7.40 3.43
C SER A 334 19.39 -6.83 4.81
N GLY A 335 18.82 -5.66 5.12
CA GLY A 335 18.84 -5.06 6.46
C GLY A 335 18.47 -6.07 7.56
N PRO A 336 18.76 -5.75 8.83
CA PRO A 336 19.07 -6.72 9.88
C PRO A 336 18.06 -7.86 9.99
N HIS A 337 18.59 -9.07 9.87
CA HIS A 337 17.97 -10.32 10.29
C HIS A 337 17.47 -10.23 11.74
N GLN A 338 16.16 -10.12 11.96
CA GLN A 338 15.59 -10.73 13.16
C GLN A 338 15.49 -12.24 12.91
N ARG A 339 16.53 -12.95 13.38
CA ARG A 339 16.47 -14.39 13.59
C ARG A 339 15.35 -14.69 14.59
N THR A 340 14.48 -15.61 14.17
CA THR A 340 13.75 -16.57 15.02
C THR A 340 12.95 -16.01 16.18
N GLY A 341 11.66 -15.82 15.93
CA GLY A 341 10.60 -16.06 16.89
C GLY A 341 9.43 -16.64 16.12
N ASP A 342 9.03 -17.87 16.44
CA ASP A 342 7.91 -18.58 15.83
C ASP A 342 6.69 -17.67 15.64
N CYS A 343 6.47 -17.22 14.40
CA CYS A 343 5.17 -16.69 14.02
C CYS A 343 4.30 -17.92 13.78
N LYS A 344 3.64 -18.37 14.85
CA LYS A 344 2.45 -19.20 14.71
C LYS A 344 1.55 -18.49 13.71
N SER A 345 1.33 -19.16 12.58
CA SER A 345 0.25 -18.88 11.65
C SER A 345 -1.04 -18.62 12.42
N SER A 346 -1.41 -17.35 12.58
CA SER A 346 -2.80 -16.97 12.81
C SER A 346 -3.54 -17.09 11.47
N GLU A 347 -3.62 -18.32 10.97
CA GLU A 347 -4.78 -18.72 10.18
C GLU A 347 -5.98 -18.62 11.11
N ASN A 348 -6.66 -17.48 11.04
CA ASN A 348 -8.08 -17.37 11.37
C ASN A 348 -8.67 -16.21 10.55
N PHE A 349 -8.47 -16.28 9.23
CA PHE A 349 -9.52 -15.81 8.33
C PHE A 349 -10.71 -16.75 8.52
N SER A 350 -11.55 -16.45 9.50
CA SER A 350 -12.92 -16.98 9.49
C SER A 350 -13.67 -16.26 8.38
N LYS A 351 -13.46 -16.75 7.16
CA LYS A 351 -14.39 -16.61 6.03
C LYS A 351 -15.66 -17.36 6.41
N VAL A 352 -16.77 -16.64 6.53
CA VAL A 352 -18.07 -17.00 5.93
C VAL A 352 -18.75 -15.68 5.62
#